data_AF-A0AA42YC32-F1
#
_entry.id   AF-A0AA42YC32-F1
#
_cell.length_a   1.000
_cell.length_b   1.000
_cell.length_c   1.000
_cell.angle_alpha   90.00
_cell.angle_beta   90.00
_cell.angle_gamma   90.00
#
_symmetry.space_group_name_H-M   'P 1'
#
loop_
_entity.id
_entity.type
_entity.pdbx_description
1 polymer ?
#
loop_
_entity_poly.entity_id
_entity_poly.type
_entity_poly.pdbx_seq_one_letter_code
_entity_poly.pdbx_strand_id
1 'polypeptide(L)'
;KDAEKTFGTGDVRGVIASESANNAKEGGALVPTIAFGVPGSASMALILGAFLIHGLVPGPDMLTTHLDITYTMVWSVALANIFGAGICFAFAKQLAKVALLRISILAPVVIVVVFVGAYQGSQQWGDLYFLLIFGMLGFIMKRLRWPRPPLILGFVLGALVERYMFISVERYGTAWLWERPVVVVMIAITVFGILGPLVRKLRAHYKSGAASEKGAIGFQPQNLNADLLFTLALLGVFIAALVISSGWAFGAKLVPQVVGWTAVALLTLYVVLTLFYRAGARRAAMRDGSGQTAEQRAGQSDVHFDIVVDFGDLSPQVILWRAVTYFAWLLLAFGLAAVIGLLPAMFFVLVGFMWFLGERSWARTFAVAIAVWVFCYVLFHQVLFVPWPQSLIGDWFPVLRTNIPTNLF
;
A
#
# COMPACT_ATOMS: atom_id res chain seq x y z
N LYS A 1 -16.89 24.87 -17.76
CA LYS A 1 -17.88 25.92 -18.09
C LYS A 1 -18.37 26.52 -16.77
N ASP A 2 -18.21 27.83 -16.57
CA ASP A 2 -18.60 28.57 -15.35
C ASP A 2 -17.94 28.12 -14.03
N ALA A 3 -16.87 27.34 -14.08
CA ALA A 3 -16.15 26.87 -12.90
C ALA A 3 -15.63 28.03 -12.04
N GLU A 4 -15.24 29.16 -12.66
CA GLU A 4 -14.84 30.38 -11.95
C GLU A 4 -15.97 30.99 -11.13
N LYS A 5 -17.23 30.81 -11.54
CA LYS A 5 -18.41 31.36 -10.85
C LYS A 5 -18.90 30.46 -9.70
N THR A 6 -18.59 29.16 -9.76
CA THR A 6 -19.02 28.15 -8.76
C THR A 6 -17.85 27.60 -7.94
N PHE A 7 -16.65 28.19 -8.09
CA PHE A 7 -15.47 27.76 -7.34
C PHE A 7 -15.66 28.00 -5.84
N GLY A 8 -15.43 26.96 -5.03
CA GLY A 8 -15.57 27.03 -3.57
C GLY A 8 -17.00 26.86 -3.03
N THR A 9 -18.03 26.81 -3.87
CA THR A 9 -19.44 26.66 -3.42
C THR A 9 -19.97 25.22 -3.45
N GLY A 10 -19.18 24.28 -3.98
CA GLY A 10 -19.54 22.85 -4.05
C GLY A 10 -20.33 22.48 -5.31
N ASP A 11 -19.74 22.67 -6.49
CA ASP A 11 -20.36 22.30 -7.78
C ASP A 11 -20.46 20.78 -7.96
N VAL A 12 -21.69 20.26 -7.98
CA VAL A 12 -21.99 18.83 -8.13
C VAL A 12 -21.39 18.23 -9.41
N ARG A 13 -21.23 19.03 -10.47
CA ARG A 13 -20.65 18.55 -11.74
C ARG A 13 -19.19 18.16 -11.58
N GLY A 14 -18.45 18.85 -10.71
CA GLY A 14 -17.07 18.50 -10.38
C GLY A 14 -16.96 17.14 -9.68
N VAL A 15 -17.92 16.83 -8.81
CA VAL A 15 -18.02 15.54 -8.13
C VAL A 15 -18.42 14.44 -9.11
N ILE A 16 -19.50 14.64 -9.88
CA ILE A 16 -19.99 13.65 -10.85
C ILE A 16 -18.92 13.31 -11.88
N ALA A 17 -18.23 14.32 -12.43
CA ALA A 17 -17.19 14.10 -13.43
C ALA A 17 -16.00 13.31 -12.84
N SER A 18 -15.50 13.71 -11.68
CA SER A 18 -14.39 13.03 -11.00
C SER A 18 -14.74 11.59 -10.61
N GLU A 19 -15.89 11.39 -9.97
CA GLU A 19 -16.33 10.06 -9.52
C GLU A 19 -16.68 9.14 -10.69
N SER A 20 -17.28 9.67 -11.77
CA SER A 20 -17.54 8.89 -12.98
C SER A 20 -16.24 8.45 -13.65
N ALA A 21 -15.24 9.33 -13.72
CA ALA A 21 -13.93 9.01 -14.27
C ALA A 21 -13.21 7.96 -13.41
N ASN A 22 -13.23 8.12 -12.08
CA ASN A 22 -12.65 7.17 -11.14
C ASN A 22 -13.29 5.78 -11.29
N ASN A 23 -14.61 5.70 -11.39
CA ASN A 23 -15.33 4.44 -11.53
C ASN A 23 -15.16 3.79 -12.91
N ALA A 24 -15.17 4.57 -13.99
CA ALA A 24 -14.97 4.06 -15.35
C ALA A 24 -13.57 3.45 -15.56
N LYS A 25 -12.57 3.98 -14.87
CA LYS A 25 -11.19 3.51 -14.95
C LYS A 25 -11.02 2.09 -14.39
N GLU A 26 -11.83 1.63 -13.43
CA GLU A 26 -11.67 0.28 -12.86
C GLU A 26 -11.97 -0.82 -13.89
N GLY A 27 -13.01 -0.66 -14.73
CA GLY A 27 -13.26 -1.60 -15.84
C GLY A 27 -12.14 -1.60 -16.89
N GLY A 28 -11.62 -0.42 -17.22
CA GLY A 28 -10.49 -0.27 -18.13
C GLY A 28 -9.17 -0.85 -17.59
N ALA A 29 -8.97 -0.80 -16.27
CA ALA A 29 -7.79 -1.34 -15.61
C ALA A 29 -7.75 -2.88 -15.64
N LEU A 30 -8.90 -3.54 -15.77
CA LEU A 30 -8.98 -5.00 -15.85
C LEU A 30 -8.34 -5.56 -17.14
N VAL A 31 -8.51 -4.87 -18.27
CA VAL A 31 -8.03 -5.32 -19.59
C VAL A 31 -6.50 -5.56 -19.60
N PRO A 32 -5.63 -4.58 -19.25
CA PRO A 32 -4.18 -4.82 -19.24
C PRO A 32 -3.78 -5.81 -18.14
N THR A 33 -4.52 -5.86 -17.03
CA THR A 33 -4.26 -6.80 -15.93
C THR A 33 -4.42 -8.25 -16.39
N ILE A 34 -5.48 -8.56 -17.12
CA ILE A 34 -5.74 -9.90 -17.65
C ILE A 34 -4.85 -10.21 -18.84
N ALA A 35 -4.78 -9.29 -19.81
CA ALA A 35 -4.14 -9.53 -21.10
C ALA A 35 -2.60 -9.63 -21.01
N PHE A 36 -2.00 -8.80 -20.15
CA PHE A 36 -0.55 -8.66 -20.07
C PHE A 36 0.02 -9.07 -18.70
N GLY A 37 -0.83 -9.34 -17.71
CA GLY A 37 -0.37 -9.50 -16.32
C GLY A 37 0.22 -8.21 -15.75
N VAL A 38 -0.14 -7.05 -16.30
CA VAL A 38 0.31 -5.74 -15.84
C VAL A 38 -0.87 -5.00 -15.22
N PRO A 39 -0.88 -4.81 -13.89
CA PRO A 39 -2.05 -4.25 -13.22
C PRO A 39 -2.25 -2.78 -13.58
N GLY A 40 -3.49 -2.44 -13.98
CA GLY A 40 -3.85 -1.05 -14.29
C GLY A 40 -4.06 -0.14 -13.08
N SER A 41 -4.01 -0.70 -11.86
CA SER A 41 -4.17 0.02 -10.60
C SER A 41 -3.59 -0.79 -9.42
N ALA A 42 -3.47 -0.16 -8.25
CA ALA A 42 -3.06 -0.83 -7.03
C ALA A 42 -4.05 -1.95 -6.59
N SER A 43 -5.35 -1.73 -6.78
CA SER A 43 -6.40 -2.73 -6.52
C SER A 43 -6.26 -3.94 -7.45
N MET A 44 -5.95 -3.71 -8.73
CA MET A 44 -5.75 -4.78 -9.70
C MET A 44 -4.49 -5.61 -9.41
N ALA A 45 -3.47 -5.04 -8.76
CA ALA A 45 -2.32 -5.82 -8.29
C ALA A 45 -2.75 -6.84 -7.22
N LEU A 46 -3.63 -6.46 -6.28
CA LEU A 46 -4.16 -7.42 -5.31
C LEU A 46 -4.94 -8.56 -5.98
N ILE A 47 -5.74 -8.22 -6.99
CA ILE A 47 -6.48 -9.22 -7.80
C ILE A 47 -5.50 -10.14 -8.55
N LEU A 48 -4.44 -9.60 -9.14
CA LEU A 48 -3.39 -10.38 -9.78
C LEU A 48 -2.73 -11.35 -8.80
N GLY A 49 -2.45 -10.90 -7.57
CA GLY A 49 -1.97 -11.76 -6.49
C GLY A 49 -2.94 -12.91 -6.18
N ALA A 50 -4.24 -12.61 -6.09
CA ALA A 50 -5.27 -13.62 -5.88
C ALA A 50 -5.35 -14.63 -7.04
N PHE A 51 -5.21 -14.18 -8.29
CA PHE A 51 -5.16 -15.09 -9.44
C PHE A 51 -4.00 -16.07 -9.35
N LEU A 52 -2.81 -15.57 -9.03
CA LEU A 52 -1.63 -16.42 -8.87
C LEU A 52 -1.82 -17.45 -7.74
N ILE A 53 -2.48 -17.07 -6.64
CA ILE A 53 -2.83 -18.01 -5.55
C ILE A 53 -3.79 -19.11 -6.04
N HIS A 54 -4.74 -18.76 -6.91
CA HIS A 54 -5.66 -19.71 -7.54
C HIS A 54 -5.06 -20.45 -8.76
N GLY A 55 -3.77 -20.29 -9.04
CA GLY A 55 -3.09 -20.93 -10.17
C GLY A 55 -3.44 -20.33 -11.54
N LEU A 56 -4.16 -19.21 -11.58
CA LEU A 56 -4.45 -18.46 -12.78
C LEU A 56 -3.31 -17.50 -13.05
N VAL A 57 -2.69 -17.62 -14.23
CA VAL A 57 -1.60 -16.72 -14.60
C VAL A 57 -2.04 -15.80 -15.73
N PRO A 58 -2.20 -14.50 -15.44
CA PRO A 58 -2.57 -13.54 -16.47
C PRO A 58 -1.53 -13.41 -17.58
N GLY A 59 -2.05 -13.13 -18.78
CA GLY A 59 -1.32 -13.15 -20.02
C GLY A 59 -2.23 -13.49 -21.20
N PRO A 60 -1.63 -13.72 -22.39
CA PRO A 60 -2.38 -14.05 -23.60
C PRO A 60 -3.34 -15.24 -23.45
N ASP A 61 -2.98 -16.23 -22.63
CA ASP A 61 -3.78 -17.43 -22.38
C ASP A 61 -5.15 -17.12 -21.75
N MET A 62 -5.26 -16.01 -21.01
CA MET A 62 -6.56 -15.56 -20.50
C MET A 62 -7.50 -15.08 -21.60
N LEU A 63 -6.96 -14.65 -22.74
CA LEU A 63 -7.74 -14.20 -23.90
C LEU A 63 -7.97 -15.31 -24.93
N THR A 64 -7.42 -16.51 -24.70
CA THR A 64 -7.54 -17.64 -25.61
C THR A 64 -8.09 -18.87 -24.89
N THR A 65 -7.29 -19.50 -24.03
CA THR A 65 -7.60 -20.77 -23.36
C THR A 65 -8.56 -20.59 -22.17
N HIS A 66 -8.42 -19.51 -21.41
CA HIS A 66 -9.26 -19.21 -20.23
C HIS A 66 -10.27 -18.09 -20.51
N LEU A 67 -10.81 -18.08 -21.73
CA LEU A 67 -11.72 -17.04 -22.20
C LEU A 67 -13.04 -17.03 -21.41
N ASP A 68 -13.49 -18.19 -20.95
CA ASP A 68 -14.63 -18.36 -20.04
C ASP A 68 -14.43 -17.60 -18.73
N ILE A 69 -13.26 -17.74 -18.10
CA ILE A 69 -12.89 -17.01 -16.88
C ILE A 69 -12.85 -15.50 -17.16
N THR A 70 -12.24 -15.10 -18.27
CA THR A 70 -12.17 -13.69 -18.68
C THR A 70 -13.56 -13.08 -18.88
N TYR A 71 -14.46 -13.72 -19.62
CA TYR A 71 -15.82 -13.22 -19.80
C TYR A 71 -16.61 -13.20 -18.49
N THR A 72 -16.44 -14.21 -17.64
CA THR A 72 -17.08 -14.24 -16.31
C THR A 72 -16.65 -13.04 -15.48
N MET A 73 -15.37 -12.66 -15.52
CA MET A 73 -14.88 -11.48 -14.80
C MET A 73 -15.41 -10.18 -15.38
N VAL A 74 -15.39 -10.02 -16.71
CA VAL A 74 -15.91 -8.83 -17.40
C VAL A 74 -17.39 -8.61 -17.05
N TRP A 75 -18.20 -9.66 -17.15
CA TRP A 75 -19.62 -9.59 -16.78
C TRP A 75 -19.83 -9.39 -15.28
N SER A 76 -18.99 -9.98 -14.44
CA SER A 76 -19.04 -9.77 -12.99
C SER A 76 -18.79 -8.31 -12.62
N VAL A 77 -17.79 -7.66 -13.23
CA VAL A 77 -17.52 -6.23 -13.00
C VAL A 77 -18.68 -5.37 -13.51
N ALA A 78 -19.22 -5.67 -14.69
CA ALA A 78 -20.37 -4.95 -15.24
C ALA A 78 -21.60 -5.06 -14.32
N LEU A 79 -21.96 -6.28 -13.92
CA LEU A 79 -23.10 -6.53 -13.04
C LEU A 79 -22.87 -5.97 -11.63
N ALA A 80 -21.67 -6.14 -11.06
CA ALA A 80 -21.31 -5.58 -9.75
C ALA A 80 -21.43 -4.06 -9.73
N ASN A 81 -21.06 -3.37 -10.81
CA ASN A 81 -21.25 -1.92 -10.94
C ASN A 81 -22.73 -1.53 -10.99
N ILE A 82 -23.57 -2.28 -11.71
CA ILE A 82 -25.01 -2.04 -11.77
C ILE A 82 -25.66 -2.26 -10.40
N PHE A 83 -25.38 -3.40 -9.75
CA PHE A 83 -25.89 -3.70 -8.42
C PHE A 83 -25.36 -2.71 -7.37
N GLY A 84 -24.07 -2.39 -7.43
CA GLY A 84 -23.43 -1.41 -6.56
C GLY A 84 -24.06 -0.03 -6.69
N ALA A 85 -24.29 0.44 -7.92
CA ALA A 85 -25.02 1.68 -8.16
C ALA A 85 -26.44 1.63 -7.58
N GLY A 86 -27.18 0.55 -7.81
CA GLY A 86 -28.52 0.35 -7.24
C GLY A 86 -28.55 0.40 -5.72
N ILE A 87 -27.62 -0.29 -5.06
CA ILE A 87 -27.45 -0.28 -3.59
C ILE A 87 -27.08 1.13 -3.12
N CYS A 88 -26.11 1.79 -3.77
CA CYS A 88 -25.71 3.14 -3.43
C CYS A 88 -26.86 4.13 -3.55
N PHE A 89 -27.70 4.04 -4.57
CA PHE A 89 -28.90 4.89 -4.70
C PHE A 89 -29.93 4.58 -3.61
N ALA A 90 -30.22 3.30 -3.35
CA ALA A 90 -31.21 2.89 -2.35
C ALA A 90 -30.80 3.31 -0.93
N PHE A 91 -29.51 3.22 -0.62
CA PHE A 91 -28.95 3.48 0.72
C PHE A 91 -28.13 4.77 0.82
N ALA A 92 -28.24 5.68 -0.16
CA ALA A 92 -27.42 6.89 -0.23
C ALA A 92 -27.46 7.70 1.08
N LYS A 93 -28.65 7.87 1.66
CA LYS A 93 -28.84 8.62 2.91
C LYS A 93 -28.18 7.93 4.11
N GLN A 94 -28.20 6.60 4.14
CA GLN A 94 -27.62 5.79 5.21
C GLN A 94 -26.09 5.75 5.07
N LEU A 95 -25.58 5.51 3.87
CA LEU A 95 -24.16 5.54 3.55
C LEU A 95 -23.53 6.91 3.85
N ALA A 96 -24.23 8.01 3.54
CA ALA A 96 -23.77 9.35 3.90
C ALA A 96 -23.59 9.54 5.42
N LYS A 97 -24.39 8.86 6.26
CA LYS A 97 -24.24 8.92 7.73
C LYS A 97 -22.99 8.18 8.22
N VAL A 98 -22.46 7.22 7.45
CA VAL A 98 -21.22 6.52 7.79
C VAL A 98 -20.05 7.50 7.86
N ALA A 99 -20.03 8.53 7.00
CA ALA A 99 -19.02 9.59 7.03
C ALA A 99 -19.05 10.45 8.31
N LEU A 100 -20.14 10.39 9.08
CA LEU A 100 -20.29 11.10 10.36
C LEU A 100 -19.92 10.22 11.57
N LEU A 101 -19.55 8.95 11.34
CA LEU A 101 -19.13 8.07 12.43
C LEU A 101 -17.84 8.59 13.06
N ARG A 102 -17.84 8.60 14.39
CA ARG A 102 -16.68 9.01 15.16
C ARG A 102 -15.55 8.00 14.96
N ILE A 103 -14.35 8.52 14.81
CA ILE A 103 -13.13 7.70 14.71
C ILE A 103 -12.94 6.80 15.94
N SER A 104 -13.45 7.22 17.11
CA SER A 104 -13.48 6.43 18.35
C SER A 104 -14.20 5.09 18.21
N ILE A 105 -15.16 4.99 17.29
CA ILE A 105 -15.91 3.75 17.00
C ILE A 105 -15.33 3.07 15.76
N LEU A 106 -15.06 3.82 14.70
CA LEU A 106 -14.64 3.26 13.42
C LEU A 106 -13.26 2.57 13.51
N ALA A 107 -12.27 3.20 14.15
CA ALA A 107 -10.91 2.66 14.23
C ALA A 107 -10.82 1.29 14.92
N PRO A 108 -11.39 1.08 16.14
CA PRO A 108 -11.32 -0.23 16.81
C PRO A 108 -12.02 -1.34 16.02
N VAL A 109 -13.14 -1.04 15.36
CA VAL A 109 -13.85 -2.02 14.52
C VAL A 109 -12.98 -2.47 13.35
N VAL A 110 -12.36 -1.52 12.64
CA VAL A 110 -11.46 -1.82 11.52
C VAL A 110 -10.27 -2.66 11.98
N ILE A 111 -9.66 -2.34 13.12
CA ILE A 111 -8.51 -3.10 13.65
C ILE A 111 -8.89 -4.55 13.92
N VAL A 112 -10.02 -4.80 14.58
CA VAL A 112 -10.48 -6.16 14.88
C VAL A 112 -10.69 -6.94 13.59
N VAL A 113 -11.39 -6.37 12.61
CA VAL A 113 -11.64 -7.03 11.32
C VAL A 113 -10.34 -7.32 10.57
N VAL A 114 -9.37 -6.39 10.61
CA VAL A 114 -8.06 -6.59 9.98
C VAL A 114 -7.26 -7.69 10.67
N PHE A 115 -7.32 -7.82 12.00
CA PHE A 115 -6.65 -8.92 12.72
C PHE A 115 -7.26 -10.28 12.36
N VAL A 116 -8.59 -10.41 12.36
CA VAL A 116 -9.24 -11.66 11.93
C VAL A 116 -8.88 -11.97 10.47
N GLY A 117 -8.99 -10.96 9.60
CA GLY A 117 -8.76 -11.11 8.16
C GLY A 117 -7.33 -11.51 7.83
N ALA A 118 -6.34 -10.93 8.53
CA ALA A 118 -4.94 -11.31 8.37
C ALA A 118 -4.70 -12.77 8.80
N TYR A 119 -5.23 -13.16 9.96
CA TYR A 119 -5.09 -14.53 10.46
C TYR A 119 -5.79 -15.57 9.58
N GLN A 120 -6.91 -15.23 8.96
CA GLN A 120 -7.69 -16.17 8.14
C GLN A 120 -6.90 -16.70 6.93
N GLY A 121 -5.88 -15.97 6.45
CA GLY A 121 -5.09 -16.32 5.27
C GLY A 121 -4.36 -17.66 5.40
N SER A 122 -3.46 -17.80 6.37
CA SER A 122 -2.71 -19.06 6.61
C SER A 122 -3.06 -19.73 7.94
N GLN A 123 -3.85 -19.07 8.78
CA GLN A 123 -4.24 -19.56 10.11
C GLN A 123 -3.03 -19.80 11.02
N GLN A 124 -2.01 -18.94 10.88
CA GLN A 124 -0.79 -18.99 11.68
C GLN A 124 -0.54 -17.66 12.38
N TRP A 125 0.12 -17.73 13.54
CA TRP A 125 0.64 -16.56 14.25
C TRP A 125 1.55 -15.69 13.37
N GLY A 126 2.24 -16.33 12.40
CA GLY A 126 3.02 -15.69 11.32
C GLY A 126 2.32 -14.48 10.71
N ASP A 127 1.05 -14.64 10.33
CA ASP A 127 0.27 -13.61 9.63
C ASP A 127 0.07 -12.35 10.49
N LEU A 128 -0.12 -12.54 11.79
CA LEU A 128 -0.29 -11.43 12.74
C LEU A 128 1.03 -10.69 12.99
N TYR A 129 2.17 -11.39 13.01
CA TYR A 129 3.48 -10.73 13.06
C TYR A 129 3.71 -9.89 11.80
N PHE A 130 3.43 -10.45 10.62
CA PHE A 130 3.56 -9.73 9.36
C PHE A 130 2.62 -8.53 9.29
N LEU A 131 1.38 -8.65 9.76
CA LEU A 131 0.43 -7.55 9.87
C LEU A 131 1.01 -6.38 10.67
N LEU A 132 1.59 -6.65 11.84
CA LEU A 132 2.18 -5.62 12.69
C LEU A 132 3.41 -4.97 12.06
N ILE A 133 4.32 -5.78 11.49
CA ILE A 133 5.55 -5.31 10.85
C ILE A 133 5.24 -4.45 9.63
N PHE A 134 4.40 -4.93 8.71
CA PHE A 134 4.03 -4.20 7.50
C PHE A 134 3.08 -3.02 7.80
N GLY A 135 2.28 -3.10 8.86
CA GLY A 135 1.52 -1.96 9.38
C GLY A 135 2.43 -0.83 9.85
N MET A 136 3.49 -1.16 10.59
CA MET A 136 4.52 -0.20 11.02
C MET A 136 5.30 0.36 9.82
N LEU A 137 5.76 -0.49 8.91
CA LEU A 137 6.45 -0.06 7.69
C LEU A 137 5.57 0.89 6.87
N GLY A 138 4.30 0.54 6.67
CA GLY A 138 3.33 1.37 5.97
C GLY A 138 3.09 2.72 6.65
N PHE A 139 3.09 2.76 7.98
CA PHE A 139 3.02 4.01 8.74
C PHE A 139 4.27 4.88 8.52
N ILE A 140 5.47 4.30 8.59
CA ILE A 140 6.75 5.00 8.35
C ILE A 140 6.77 5.56 6.92
N MET A 141 6.45 4.75 5.92
CA MET A 141 6.38 5.18 4.52
C MET A 141 5.41 6.34 4.34
N LYS A 142 4.21 6.24 4.92
CA LYS A 142 3.21 7.30 4.88
C LYS A 142 3.72 8.58 5.53
N ARG A 143 4.44 8.48 6.66
CA ARG A 143 5.02 9.62 7.37
C ARG A 143 6.10 10.32 6.54
N LEU A 144 6.89 9.55 5.81
CA LEU A 144 7.97 10.05 4.94
C LEU A 144 7.47 10.42 3.54
N ARG A 145 6.16 10.32 3.25
CA ARG A 145 5.56 10.54 1.92
C ARG A 145 6.12 9.60 0.84
N TRP A 146 6.50 8.38 1.25
CA TRP A 146 6.82 7.31 0.31
C TRP A 146 5.54 6.65 -0.17
N PRO A 147 5.34 6.52 -1.49
CA PRO A 147 4.15 5.88 -2.02
C PRO A 147 4.15 4.41 -1.64
N ARG A 148 3.10 3.95 -0.93
CA ARG A 148 2.92 2.54 -0.56
C ARG A 148 2.52 1.64 -1.74
N PRO A 149 1.68 2.09 -2.71
CA PRO A 149 1.25 1.22 -3.80
C PRO A 149 2.38 0.61 -4.66
N PRO A 150 3.48 1.33 -5.00
CA PRO A 150 4.61 0.73 -5.71
C PRO A 150 5.28 -0.46 -4.98
N LEU A 151 5.29 -0.47 -3.65
CA LEU A 151 5.84 -1.60 -2.87
C LEU A 151 4.96 -2.85 -3.05
N ILE A 152 3.64 -2.70 -2.93
CA ILE A 152 2.66 -3.78 -3.14
C ILE A 152 2.76 -4.28 -4.59
N LEU A 153 2.87 -3.36 -5.53
CA LEU A 153 3.01 -3.67 -6.95
C LEU A 153 4.26 -4.51 -7.23
N GLY A 154 5.41 -4.14 -6.64
CA GLY A 154 6.64 -4.92 -6.73
C GLY A 154 6.52 -6.31 -6.12
N PHE A 155 5.86 -6.43 -4.98
CA PHE A 155 5.62 -7.73 -4.31
C PHE A 155 4.80 -8.69 -5.19
N VAL A 156 3.67 -8.22 -5.72
CA VAL A 156 2.78 -9.03 -6.57
C VAL A 156 3.46 -9.40 -7.89
N LEU A 157 4.12 -8.44 -8.54
CA LEU A 157 4.77 -8.66 -9.84
C LEU A 157 6.07 -9.48 -9.73
N GLY A 158 6.64 -9.62 -8.53
CA GLY A 158 7.90 -10.34 -8.31
C GLY A 158 7.90 -11.74 -8.91
N ALA A 159 6.85 -12.52 -8.66
CA ALA A 159 6.72 -13.88 -9.19
C ALA A 159 6.63 -13.93 -10.73
N LEU A 160 5.95 -12.95 -11.33
CA LEU A 160 5.85 -12.85 -12.80
C LEU A 160 7.19 -12.48 -13.41
N VAL A 161 7.88 -11.49 -12.83
CA VAL A 161 9.23 -11.10 -13.23
C VAL A 161 10.18 -12.29 -13.11
N GLU A 162 10.13 -13.01 -12.00
CA GLU A 162 10.97 -14.17 -11.75
C GLU A 162 10.78 -15.25 -12.81
N ARG A 163 9.54 -15.64 -13.04
CA ARG A 163 9.18 -16.66 -14.03
C ARG A 163 9.58 -16.28 -15.45
N TYR A 164 9.20 -15.08 -15.91
CA TYR A 164 9.45 -14.68 -17.29
C TYR A 164 10.93 -14.34 -17.55
N MET A 165 11.64 -13.80 -16.56
CA MET A 165 13.08 -13.58 -16.67
C MET A 165 13.84 -14.90 -16.71
N PHE A 166 13.48 -15.86 -15.86
CA PHE A 166 14.07 -17.19 -15.86
C PHE A 166 13.89 -17.87 -17.23
N ILE A 167 12.66 -17.94 -17.76
CA ILE A 167 12.38 -18.51 -19.08
C ILE A 167 13.20 -17.82 -20.18
N SER A 168 13.29 -16.49 -20.14
CA SER A 168 14.00 -15.72 -21.17
C SER A 168 15.50 -15.98 -21.15
N VAL A 169 16.10 -16.03 -19.96
CA VAL A 169 17.53 -16.31 -19.79
C VAL A 169 17.86 -17.76 -20.10
N GLU A 170 17.01 -18.71 -19.72
CA GLU A 170 17.22 -20.13 -20.02
C GLU A 170 17.15 -20.40 -21.54
N ARG A 171 16.20 -19.78 -22.24
CA ARG A 171 16.00 -19.99 -23.69
C ARG A 171 17.00 -19.25 -24.57
N TYR A 172 17.40 -18.04 -24.17
CA TYR A 172 18.12 -17.11 -25.04
C TYR A 172 19.39 -16.52 -24.38
N GLY A 173 19.78 -16.97 -23.18
CA GLY A 173 20.93 -16.42 -22.47
C GLY A 173 20.77 -14.93 -22.18
N THR A 174 21.76 -14.11 -22.51
CA THR A 174 21.67 -12.64 -22.41
C THR A 174 21.17 -11.98 -23.69
N ALA A 175 21.00 -12.75 -24.77
CA ALA A 175 20.64 -12.22 -26.08
C ALA A 175 19.21 -11.67 -26.15
N TRP A 176 18.28 -12.17 -25.31
CA TRP A 176 16.90 -11.65 -25.27
C TRP A 176 16.81 -10.15 -24.96
N LEU A 177 17.81 -9.57 -24.29
CA LEU A 177 17.87 -8.15 -23.96
C LEU A 177 18.10 -7.26 -25.19
N TRP A 178 18.82 -7.76 -26.20
CA TRP A 178 19.33 -6.94 -27.30
C TRP A 178 18.84 -7.39 -28.69
N GLU A 179 18.59 -8.69 -28.89
CA GLU A 179 18.16 -9.24 -30.19
C GLU A 179 16.66 -9.12 -30.44
N ARG A 180 15.87 -8.81 -29.41
CA ARG A 180 14.41 -8.65 -29.51
C ARG A 180 14.07 -7.16 -29.53
N PRO A 181 13.67 -6.57 -30.68
CA PRO A 181 13.42 -5.13 -30.79
C PRO A 181 12.38 -4.63 -29.78
N VAL A 182 11.34 -5.44 -29.52
CA VAL A 182 10.29 -5.11 -28.54
C VAL A 182 10.87 -4.92 -27.14
N VAL A 183 11.81 -5.78 -26.71
CA VAL A 183 12.44 -5.69 -25.39
C VAL A 183 13.28 -4.41 -25.29
N VAL A 184 14.08 -4.12 -26.31
CA VAL A 184 14.90 -2.90 -26.37
C VAL A 184 14.03 -1.65 -26.30
N VAL A 185 12.92 -1.61 -27.04
CA VAL A 185 11.97 -0.48 -27.01
C VAL A 185 11.33 -0.34 -25.63
N MET A 186 10.92 -1.44 -24.98
CA MET A 186 10.35 -1.40 -23.63
C MET A 186 11.35 -0.93 -22.58
N ILE A 187 12.60 -1.38 -22.64
CA ILE A 187 13.68 -0.92 -21.76
C ILE A 187 13.93 0.57 -21.99
N ALA A 188 14.00 1.02 -23.24
CA ALA A 188 14.20 2.43 -23.57
C ALA A 188 13.08 3.32 -23.02
N ILE A 189 11.82 2.91 -23.17
CA ILE A 189 10.66 3.63 -22.61
C ILE A 189 10.74 3.67 -21.08
N THR A 190 11.12 2.56 -20.45
CA THR A 190 11.26 2.48 -18.98
C THR A 190 12.35 3.41 -18.47
N VAL A 191 13.54 3.35 -19.08
CA VAL A 191 14.68 4.22 -18.74
C VAL A 191 14.31 5.69 -18.97
N PHE A 192 13.65 6.01 -20.08
CA PHE A 192 13.17 7.36 -20.36
C PHE A 192 12.13 7.84 -19.34
N GLY A 193 11.19 6.97 -18.93
CA GLY A 193 10.19 7.29 -17.92
C GLY A 193 10.78 7.57 -16.55
N ILE A 194 11.79 6.78 -16.14
CA ILE A 194 12.48 6.93 -14.85
C ILE A 194 13.42 8.15 -14.87
N LEU A 195 14.24 8.30 -15.90
CA LEU A 195 15.25 9.36 -15.98
C LEU A 195 14.70 10.68 -16.52
N GLY A 196 13.58 10.67 -17.24
CA GLY A 196 12.99 11.86 -17.87
C GLY A 196 12.68 12.99 -16.88
N PRO A 197 11.98 12.72 -15.76
CA PRO A 197 11.74 13.72 -14.71
C PRO A 197 13.05 14.26 -14.11
N LEU A 198 14.05 13.40 -13.90
CA LEU A 198 15.36 13.79 -13.36
C LEU A 198 16.11 14.72 -14.34
N VAL A 199 16.19 14.33 -15.62
CA VAL A 199 16.82 15.13 -16.68
C VAL A 199 16.09 16.46 -16.87
N ARG A 200 14.76 16.48 -16.77
CA ARG A 200 13.97 17.71 -16.84
C ARG A 200 14.28 18.65 -15.67
N LYS A 201 14.36 18.13 -14.43
CA LYS A 201 14.75 18.92 -13.25
C LYS A 201 16.16 19.50 -13.42
N LEU A 202 17.14 18.68 -13.85
CA LEU A 202 18.51 19.13 -14.11
C LEU A 202 18.61 20.17 -15.24
N ARG A 203 17.89 19.97 -16.35
CA ARG A 203 17.91 20.85 -17.54
C ARG A 203 17.15 22.15 -17.30
N ALA A 204 16.03 22.12 -16.58
CA ALA A 204 15.29 23.34 -16.19
C ALA A 204 16.17 24.24 -15.31
N HIS A 205 16.97 23.65 -14.42
CA HIS A 205 17.97 24.39 -13.64
C HIS A 205 19.11 24.97 -14.48
N TYR A 206 19.57 24.26 -15.52
CA TYR A 206 20.59 24.79 -16.44
C TYR A 206 20.07 25.97 -17.28
N LYS A 207 18.81 25.90 -17.77
CA LYS A 207 18.20 26.94 -18.62
C LYS A 207 17.77 28.21 -17.86
N SER A 208 17.56 28.15 -16.55
CA SER A 208 17.06 29.29 -15.75
C SER A 208 18.14 30.33 -15.40
N GLY A 209 19.26 30.37 -16.14
CA GLY A 209 20.26 31.44 -16.02
C GLY A 209 21.04 31.45 -14.71
N ALA A 210 21.00 30.37 -13.93
CA ALA A 210 21.81 30.17 -12.72
C ALA A 210 23.28 29.81 -13.04
N ALA A 211 23.78 30.18 -14.22
CA ALA A 211 25.14 29.90 -14.66
C ALA A 211 26.23 30.71 -13.92
N SER A 212 25.87 31.57 -12.96
CA SER A 212 26.84 32.38 -12.19
C SER A 212 27.32 31.71 -10.89
N GLU A 213 26.50 30.87 -10.25
CA GLU A 213 27.00 29.93 -9.23
C GLU A 213 27.07 28.56 -9.89
N LYS A 214 28.27 28.17 -10.36
CA LYS A 214 28.55 26.78 -10.78
C LYS A 214 27.88 25.85 -9.77
N GLY A 215 27.03 24.92 -10.24
CA GLY A 215 26.46 23.88 -9.41
C GLY A 215 27.59 23.10 -8.75
N ALA A 216 28.01 23.56 -7.56
CA ALA A 216 29.13 22.99 -6.86
C ALA A 216 28.64 21.68 -6.28
N ILE A 217 29.25 20.59 -6.73
CA ILE A 217 29.15 19.29 -6.08
C ILE A 217 29.78 19.49 -4.71
N GLY A 218 28.95 19.52 -3.67
CA GLY A 218 29.38 19.84 -2.32
C GLY A 218 28.50 19.08 -1.34
N PHE A 219 29.14 18.46 -0.35
CA PHE A 219 28.45 17.70 0.67
C PHE A 219 27.51 18.62 1.47
N GLN A 220 26.23 18.24 1.51
CA GLN A 220 25.17 18.96 2.21
C GLN A 220 24.73 18.18 3.45
N PRO A 221 25.33 18.44 4.63
CA PRO A 221 24.92 17.78 5.87
C PRO A 221 23.47 18.08 6.26
N GLN A 222 22.90 19.20 5.79
CA GLN A 222 21.49 19.56 5.98
C GLN A 222 20.50 18.55 5.36
N ASN A 223 20.94 17.74 4.39
CA ASN A 223 20.09 16.73 3.75
C ASN A 223 20.13 15.38 4.49
N LEU A 224 20.80 15.31 5.66
CA LEU A 224 20.73 14.19 6.60
C LEU A 224 19.37 14.21 7.33
N ASN A 225 18.32 13.81 6.62
CA ASN A 225 16.95 13.76 7.14
C ASN A 225 16.45 12.30 7.26
N ALA A 226 15.26 12.13 7.83
CA ALA A 226 14.64 10.81 8.01
C ALA A 226 14.36 10.09 6.67
N ASP A 227 14.15 10.85 5.60
CA ASP A 227 13.95 10.32 4.25
C ASP A 227 15.22 9.66 3.70
N LEU A 228 16.37 10.32 3.85
CA LEU A 228 17.67 9.74 3.50
C LEU A 228 18.00 8.52 4.36
N LEU A 229 17.72 8.56 5.66
CA LEU A 229 17.91 7.41 6.55
C LEU A 229 17.07 6.20 6.10
N PHE A 230 15.81 6.43 5.72
CA PHE A 230 14.95 5.37 5.20
C PHE A 230 15.47 4.81 3.86
N THR A 231 15.96 5.70 2.99
CA THR A 231 16.61 5.30 1.74
C THR A 231 17.84 4.44 1.98
N LEU A 232 18.69 4.81 2.95
CA LEU A 232 19.87 4.03 3.33
C LEU A 232 19.49 2.69 3.96
N ALA A 233 18.42 2.63 4.74
CA ALA A 233 17.89 1.38 5.27
C ALA A 233 17.43 0.45 4.14
N LEU A 234 16.69 0.97 3.16
CA LEU A 234 16.30 0.21 1.96
C LEU A 234 17.51 -0.25 1.15
N LEU A 235 18.51 0.62 0.97
CA LEU A 235 19.77 0.27 0.33
C LEU A 235 20.46 -0.90 1.05
N GLY A 236 20.50 -0.86 2.39
CA GLY A 236 21.00 -1.95 3.21
C GLY A 236 20.25 -3.27 3.01
N VAL A 237 18.91 -3.22 2.91
CA VAL A 237 18.08 -4.40 2.61
C VAL A 237 18.44 -5.01 1.25
N PHE A 238 18.59 -4.19 0.20
CA PHE A 238 18.97 -4.70 -1.12
C PHE A 238 20.41 -5.23 -1.16
N ILE A 239 21.35 -4.59 -0.45
CA ILE A 239 22.72 -5.12 -0.32
C ILE A 239 22.70 -6.47 0.40
N ALA A 240 21.96 -6.60 1.50
CA ALA A 240 21.81 -7.87 2.21
C ALA A 240 21.21 -8.95 1.30
N ALA A 241 20.19 -8.62 0.51
CA ALA A 241 19.61 -9.54 -0.47
C ALA A 241 20.63 -9.98 -1.55
N LEU A 242 21.48 -9.06 -2.03
CA LEU A 242 22.57 -9.39 -2.97
C LEU A 242 23.61 -10.32 -2.35
N VAL A 243 23.99 -10.07 -1.10
CA VAL A 243 24.96 -10.92 -0.37
C VAL A 243 24.37 -12.31 -0.17
N ILE A 244 23.14 -12.42 0.33
CA ILE A 244 22.47 -13.70 0.60
C ILE A 244 22.30 -14.50 -0.70
N SER A 245 21.81 -13.86 -1.76
CA SER A 245 21.54 -14.54 -3.04
C SER A 245 22.80 -14.91 -3.83
N SER A 246 23.97 -14.35 -3.49
CA SER A 246 25.23 -14.63 -4.21
C SER A 246 25.62 -16.11 -4.16
N GLY A 247 25.30 -16.78 -3.05
CA GLY A 247 25.57 -18.20 -2.82
C GLY A 247 24.54 -19.15 -3.43
N TRP A 248 23.44 -18.65 -4.02
CA TRP A 248 22.39 -19.51 -4.57
C TRP A 248 22.76 -20.02 -5.97
N ALA A 249 22.10 -21.12 -6.39
CA ALA A 249 22.20 -21.63 -7.75
C ALA A 249 21.78 -20.57 -8.78
N PHE A 250 22.29 -20.67 -10.02
CA PHE A 250 22.09 -19.64 -11.05
C PHE A 250 20.63 -19.24 -11.25
N GLY A 251 19.73 -20.21 -11.40
CA GLY A 251 18.30 -19.95 -11.56
C GLY A 251 17.69 -19.18 -10.39
N ALA A 252 18.01 -19.58 -9.17
CA ALA A 252 17.48 -18.97 -7.95
C ALA A 252 18.07 -17.58 -7.68
N LYS A 253 19.34 -17.32 -8.04
CA LYS A 253 19.95 -16.00 -7.82
C LYS A 253 19.64 -14.97 -8.89
N LEU A 254 19.20 -15.39 -10.09
CA LEU A 254 19.07 -14.52 -11.25
C LEU A 254 18.27 -13.25 -10.93
N VAL A 255 17.05 -13.42 -10.41
CA VAL A 255 16.11 -12.30 -10.19
C VAL A 255 16.48 -11.47 -8.97
N PRO A 256 16.79 -12.06 -7.80
CA PRO A 256 17.32 -11.29 -6.67
C PRO A 256 18.56 -10.46 -7.02
N GLN A 257 19.46 -10.98 -7.86
CA GLN A 257 20.65 -10.26 -8.30
C GLN A 257 20.32 -9.11 -9.25
N VAL A 258 19.53 -9.36 -10.29
CA VAL A 258 19.18 -8.31 -11.27
C VAL A 258 18.39 -7.18 -10.60
N VAL A 259 17.38 -7.51 -9.77
CA VAL A 259 16.59 -6.52 -9.03
C VAL A 259 17.45 -5.82 -8.00
N GLY A 260 18.26 -6.55 -7.24
CA GLY A 260 19.13 -6.00 -6.20
C GLY A 260 20.15 -5.00 -6.75
N TRP A 261 20.85 -5.34 -7.84
CA TRP A 261 21.83 -4.43 -8.47
C TRP A 261 21.15 -3.19 -9.05
N THR A 262 20.00 -3.36 -9.68
CA THR A 262 19.21 -2.24 -10.21
C THR A 262 18.77 -1.30 -9.08
N ALA A 263 18.25 -1.84 -7.99
CA ALA A 263 17.84 -1.07 -6.82
C ALA A 263 19.02 -0.35 -6.16
N VAL A 264 20.14 -1.04 -5.95
CA VAL A 264 21.37 -0.44 -5.40
C VAL A 264 21.87 0.71 -6.28
N ALA A 265 21.89 0.56 -7.61
CA ALA A 265 22.30 1.61 -8.52
C ALA A 265 21.40 2.85 -8.43
N LEU A 266 20.07 2.67 -8.45
CA LEU A 266 19.10 3.77 -8.39
C LEU A 266 19.10 4.46 -7.01
N LEU A 267 19.14 3.69 -5.92
CA LEU A 267 19.17 4.24 -4.56
C LEU A 267 20.50 4.96 -4.29
N THR A 268 21.63 4.43 -4.77
CA THR A 268 22.93 5.10 -4.64
C THR A 268 22.95 6.39 -5.43
N LEU A 269 22.43 6.40 -6.66
CA LEU A 269 22.30 7.62 -7.46
C LEU A 269 21.43 8.64 -6.72
N TYR A 270 20.30 8.23 -6.16
CA TYR A 270 19.44 9.10 -5.37
C TYR A 270 20.17 9.67 -4.15
N VAL A 271 20.86 8.83 -3.36
CA VAL A 271 21.65 9.26 -2.19
C VAL A 271 22.74 10.27 -2.59
N VAL A 272 23.47 10.00 -3.67
CA VAL A 272 24.52 10.91 -4.17
C VAL A 272 23.93 12.24 -4.62
N LEU A 273 22.84 12.22 -5.37
CA LEU A 273 22.16 13.44 -5.79
C LEU A 273 21.66 14.23 -4.57
N THR A 274 21.04 13.57 -3.61
CA THR A 274 20.53 14.22 -2.40
C THR A 274 21.66 14.79 -1.54
N LEU A 275 22.80 14.10 -1.38
CA LEU A 275 23.89 14.58 -0.52
C LEU A 275 24.80 15.62 -1.19
N PHE A 276 24.99 15.55 -2.51
CA PHE A 276 26.02 16.33 -3.18
C PHE A 276 25.48 17.36 -4.18
N TYR A 277 24.24 17.22 -4.66
CA TYR A 277 23.68 18.16 -5.62
C TYR A 277 23.06 19.37 -4.92
N ARG A 278 23.65 20.54 -5.10
CA ARG A 278 23.16 21.81 -4.54
C ARG A 278 22.15 22.43 -5.48
N ALA A 279 20.87 22.15 -5.28
CA ALA A 279 19.83 22.98 -5.86
C ALA A 279 19.99 24.40 -5.28
N GLY A 280 20.03 25.43 -6.12
CA GLY A 280 20.17 26.83 -5.73
C GLY A 280 18.98 27.32 -4.90
N ALA A 281 18.93 26.91 -3.63
CA ALA A 281 17.84 27.15 -2.70
C ALA A 281 17.72 28.63 -2.28
N ARG A 282 18.71 29.48 -2.61
CA ARG A 282 18.74 30.88 -2.17
C ARG A 282 17.76 31.82 -2.88
N ARG A 283 17.18 31.46 -4.03
CA ARG A 283 16.28 32.36 -4.79
C ARG A 283 14.79 31.99 -4.75
N ALA A 284 14.43 30.77 -4.35
CA ALA A 284 13.02 30.40 -4.12
C ALA A 284 12.45 31.07 -2.86
N ALA A 285 13.29 31.38 -1.87
CA ALA A 285 12.91 32.07 -0.64
C ALA A 285 12.74 33.60 -0.78
N MET A 286 13.28 34.21 -1.85
CA MET A 286 13.31 35.68 -1.99
C MET A 286 12.29 36.27 -2.97
N ARG A 287 11.51 35.45 -3.69
CA ARG A 287 10.72 35.97 -4.83
C ARG A 287 9.23 35.65 -4.83
N ASP A 288 8.63 35.36 -3.67
CA ASP A 288 7.18 35.25 -3.64
C ASP A 288 6.57 35.83 -2.37
N GLY A 289 5.96 37.01 -2.50
CA GLY A 289 5.13 37.65 -1.48
C GLY A 289 3.77 36.98 -1.31
N SER A 290 3.70 35.65 -1.48
CA SER A 290 2.45 34.87 -1.45
C SER A 290 2.25 34.08 -0.15
N GLY A 291 3.18 34.17 0.83
CA GLY A 291 3.06 33.49 2.12
C GLY A 291 3.03 31.96 2.06
N GLN A 292 3.21 31.36 0.88
CA GLN A 292 3.27 29.91 0.69
C GLN A 292 4.74 29.48 0.58
N THR A 293 5.13 28.54 1.44
CA THR A 293 6.50 28.00 1.49
C THR A 293 6.81 27.24 0.19
N ALA A 294 8.02 27.38 -0.35
CA ALA A 294 8.45 26.69 -1.58
C ALA A 294 8.26 25.15 -1.53
N GLU A 295 8.28 24.56 -0.34
CA GLU A 295 7.93 23.14 -0.09
C GLU A 295 6.47 22.80 -0.44
N GLN A 296 5.52 23.71 -0.21
CA GLN A 296 4.10 23.50 -0.51
C GLN A 296 3.82 23.49 -2.02
N ARG A 297 4.57 24.27 -2.82
CA ARG A 297 4.44 24.25 -4.29
C ARG A 297 5.21 23.12 -4.96
N ALA A 298 6.40 22.76 -4.46
CA ALA A 298 7.14 21.61 -4.98
C ALA A 298 6.31 20.31 -4.84
N GLY A 299 5.61 20.15 -3.72
CA GLY A 299 4.74 19.00 -3.45
C GLY A 299 3.47 18.90 -4.31
N GLN A 300 3.01 19.97 -4.97
CA GLN A 300 1.84 19.93 -5.86
C GLN A 300 2.15 19.45 -7.28
N SER A 301 3.43 19.44 -7.67
CA SER A 301 3.86 19.07 -9.04
C SER A 301 4.50 17.69 -9.17
N ASP A 302 4.72 17.01 -8.05
CA ASP A 302 5.27 15.65 -8.04
C ASP A 302 4.12 14.64 -8.22
N VAL A 303 4.28 13.72 -9.17
CA VAL A 303 3.36 12.59 -9.38
C VAL A 303 3.40 11.71 -8.13
N HIS A 304 2.49 11.97 -7.19
CA HIS A 304 2.38 11.20 -5.97
C HIS A 304 1.40 10.04 -6.20
N PHE A 305 1.90 8.81 -6.13
CA PHE A 305 1.13 7.58 -6.37
C PHE A 305 0.26 7.15 -5.18
N ASP A 306 0.10 8.00 -4.17
CA ASP A 306 -0.60 7.68 -2.92
C ASP A 306 -1.46 8.88 -2.48
N ILE A 307 -2.31 8.67 -1.48
CA ILE A 307 -3.15 9.72 -0.90
C ILE A 307 -2.29 10.55 0.05
N VAL A 308 -2.07 11.83 -0.29
CA VAL A 308 -1.41 12.79 0.60
C VAL A 308 -2.31 13.02 1.81
N VAL A 309 -1.78 12.77 3.02
CA VAL A 309 -2.49 13.12 4.25
C VAL A 309 -1.99 14.46 4.75
N ASP A 310 -2.94 15.38 4.91
CA ASP A 310 -2.73 16.63 5.61
C ASP A 310 -2.80 16.37 7.13
N PHE A 311 -1.71 16.66 7.83
CA PHE A 311 -1.65 16.54 9.28
C PHE A 311 -2.11 17.83 9.98
N GLY A 312 -2.52 18.86 9.22
CA GLY A 312 -2.83 20.18 9.73
C GLY A 312 -1.67 20.76 10.53
N ASP A 313 -1.99 21.51 11.59
CA ASP A 313 -1.02 22.19 12.44
C ASP A 313 -0.46 21.30 13.58
N LEU A 314 -0.61 19.97 13.50
CA LEU A 314 -0.16 19.07 14.55
C LEU A 314 1.37 18.99 14.63
N SER A 315 1.90 19.16 15.84
CA SER A 315 3.34 19.05 16.07
C SER A 315 3.85 17.61 15.83
N PRO A 316 5.09 17.43 15.36
CA PRO A 316 5.67 16.09 15.13
C PRO A 316 5.64 15.19 16.36
N GLN A 317 5.79 15.76 17.56
CA GLN A 317 5.76 15.02 18.82
C GLN A 317 4.36 14.46 19.12
N VAL A 318 3.31 15.24 18.89
CA VAL A 318 1.92 14.77 19.09
C VAL A 318 1.61 13.63 18.14
N ILE A 319 2.08 13.73 16.88
CA ILE A 319 1.87 12.68 15.88
C ILE A 319 2.60 11.40 16.29
N LEU A 320 3.85 11.52 16.74
CA LEU A 320 4.61 10.37 17.24
C LEU A 320 3.93 9.71 18.43
N TRP A 321 3.48 10.48 19.42
CA TRP A 321 2.77 9.94 20.59
C TRP A 321 1.47 9.23 20.22
N ARG A 322 0.68 9.80 19.29
CA ARG A 322 -0.53 9.14 18.78
C ARG A 322 -0.20 7.83 18.06
N ALA A 323 0.88 7.80 17.28
CA ALA A 323 1.32 6.59 16.59
C ALA A 323 1.81 5.52 17.57
N VAL A 324 2.67 5.87 18.52
CA VAL A 324 3.16 4.96 19.57
C VAL A 324 1.99 4.37 20.35
N THR A 325 1.02 5.22 20.73
CA THR A 325 -0.19 4.79 21.43
C THR A 325 -0.99 3.81 20.57
N TYR A 326 -1.19 4.10 19.29
CA TYR A 326 -1.89 3.21 18.36
C TYR A 326 -1.20 1.84 18.24
N PHE A 327 0.12 1.81 18.02
CA PHE A 327 0.86 0.56 17.92
C PHE A 327 0.94 -0.19 19.25
N ALA A 328 0.96 0.51 20.39
CA ALA A 328 0.85 -0.12 21.71
C ALA A 328 -0.49 -0.85 21.86
N TRP A 329 -1.59 -0.28 21.37
CA TRP A 329 -2.89 -0.98 21.33
C TRP A 329 -2.88 -2.20 20.41
N LEU A 330 -2.20 -2.13 19.26
CA LEU A 330 -2.06 -3.30 18.38
C LEU A 330 -1.24 -4.42 19.02
N LEU A 331 -0.15 -4.07 19.70
CA LEU A 331 0.68 -5.03 20.45
C LEU A 331 -0.08 -5.62 21.65
N LEU A 332 -0.88 -4.81 22.34
CA LEU A 332 -1.77 -5.28 23.39
C LEU A 332 -2.81 -6.26 22.83
N ALA A 333 -3.41 -5.95 21.68
CA ALA A 333 -4.37 -6.83 21.02
C ALA A 333 -3.74 -8.18 20.65
N PHE A 334 -2.52 -8.15 20.11
CA PHE A 334 -1.74 -9.34 19.82
C PHE A 334 -1.42 -10.15 21.08
N GLY A 335 -0.94 -9.50 22.13
CA GLY A 335 -0.62 -10.15 23.41
C GLY A 335 -1.85 -10.75 24.07
N LEU A 336 -2.98 -10.04 24.08
CA LEU A 336 -4.25 -10.57 24.57
C LEU A 336 -4.69 -11.77 23.74
N ALA A 337 -4.60 -11.71 22.41
CA ALA A 337 -4.93 -12.85 21.55
C ALA A 337 -4.11 -14.09 21.92
N ALA A 338 -2.81 -13.93 22.21
CA ALA A 338 -1.92 -15.03 22.60
C ALA A 338 -2.27 -15.61 23.98
N VAL A 339 -2.78 -14.79 24.90
CA VAL A 339 -3.12 -15.24 26.26
C VAL A 339 -4.52 -15.86 26.29
N ILE A 340 -5.53 -15.17 25.78
CA ILE A 340 -6.95 -15.49 25.98
C ILE A 340 -7.69 -15.93 24.72
N GLY A 341 -6.97 -16.11 23.60
CA GLY A 341 -7.57 -16.44 22.31
C GLY A 341 -7.94 -15.19 21.52
N LEU A 342 -7.85 -15.30 20.19
CA LEU A 342 -8.03 -14.18 19.27
C LEU A 342 -9.46 -13.60 19.32
N LEU A 343 -10.49 -14.45 19.27
CA LEU A 343 -11.88 -13.99 19.29
C LEU A 343 -12.29 -13.35 20.64
N PRO A 344 -11.97 -13.92 21.82
CA PRO A 344 -12.19 -13.23 23.10
C PRO A 344 -11.40 -11.91 23.21
N ALA A 345 -10.14 -11.88 22.77
CA ALA A 345 -9.32 -10.66 22.82
C ALA A 345 -9.94 -9.49 22.06
N MET A 346 -10.59 -9.74 20.93
CA MET A 346 -11.26 -8.70 20.13
C MET A 346 -12.29 -7.92 20.92
N PHE A 347 -13.09 -8.59 21.75
CA PHE A 347 -14.10 -7.93 22.57
C PHE A 347 -13.44 -6.94 23.54
N PHE A 348 -12.43 -7.38 24.28
CA PHE A 348 -11.74 -6.55 25.26
C PHE A 348 -10.96 -5.41 24.63
N VAL A 349 -10.29 -5.66 23.51
CA VAL A 349 -9.57 -4.62 22.73
C VAL A 349 -10.55 -3.57 22.22
N LEU A 350 -11.68 -3.98 21.69
CA LEU A 350 -12.67 -3.07 21.12
C LEU A 350 -13.28 -2.19 22.22
N VAL A 351 -13.70 -2.78 23.35
CA VAL A 351 -14.21 -2.02 24.51
C VAL A 351 -13.15 -1.06 25.05
N GLY A 352 -11.94 -1.55 25.31
CA GLY A 352 -10.85 -0.77 25.88
C GLY A 352 -10.42 0.38 24.96
N PHE A 353 -10.29 0.12 23.65
CA PHE A 353 -9.80 1.10 22.71
C PHE A 353 -10.86 2.18 22.38
N MET A 354 -12.15 1.81 22.28
CA MET A 354 -13.24 2.80 22.18
C MET A 354 -13.27 3.75 23.36
N TRP A 355 -13.13 3.20 24.58
CA TRP A 355 -13.13 4.01 25.80
C TRP A 355 -11.92 4.93 25.87
N PHE A 356 -10.75 4.43 25.48
CA PHE A 356 -9.51 5.22 25.40
C PHE A 356 -9.61 6.39 24.42
N LEU A 357 -10.23 6.18 23.25
CA LEU A 357 -10.47 7.24 22.25
C LEU A 357 -11.58 8.23 22.64
N GLY A 358 -12.12 8.12 23.86
CA GLY A 358 -13.03 9.11 24.43
C GLY A 358 -14.52 8.75 24.31
N GLU A 359 -14.87 7.52 23.92
CA GLU A 359 -16.26 7.09 23.95
C GLU A 359 -16.70 6.77 25.39
N ARG A 360 -17.42 7.71 26.02
CA ARG A 360 -17.79 7.62 27.45
C ARG A 360 -19.06 6.83 27.75
N SER A 361 -19.80 6.40 26.72
CA SER A 361 -21.06 5.69 26.90
C SER A 361 -20.84 4.17 26.90
N TRP A 362 -20.98 3.55 28.06
CA TRP A 362 -20.89 2.09 28.20
C TRP A 362 -21.91 1.35 27.34
N ALA A 363 -23.15 1.84 27.27
CA ALA A 363 -24.20 1.22 26.46
C ALA A 363 -23.81 1.15 24.96
N ARG A 364 -23.30 2.25 24.39
CA ARG A 364 -22.86 2.28 22.98
C ARG A 364 -21.63 1.42 22.74
N THR A 365 -20.68 1.46 23.68
CA THR A 365 -19.45 0.68 23.61
C THR A 365 -19.75 -0.82 23.59
N PHE A 366 -20.56 -1.31 24.53
CA PHE A 366 -20.95 -2.72 24.56
C PHE A 366 -21.85 -3.10 23.39
N ALA A 367 -22.80 -2.24 22.98
CA ALA A 367 -23.65 -2.53 21.82
C ALA A 367 -22.82 -2.78 20.55
N VAL A 368 -21.84 -1.90 20.28
CA VAL A 368 -20.94 -2.08 19.13
C VAL A 368 -20.01 -3.28 19.33
N ALA A 369 -19.41 -3.43 20.51
CA ALA A 369 -18.49 -4.54 20.81
C ALA A 369 -19.16 -5.90 20.63
N ILE A 370 -20.36 -6.08 21.20
CA ILE A 370 -21.13 -7.31 21.09
C ILE A 370 -21.54 -7.53 19.64
N ALA A 371 -22.04 -6.51 18.93
CA ALA A 371 -22.45 -6.67 17.54
C ALA A 371 -21.29 -7.12 16.63
N VAL A 372 -20.12 -6.50 16.79
CA VAL A 372 -18.91 -6.83 16.00
C VAL A 372 -18.38 -8.20 16.39
N TRP A 373 -18.37 -8.53 17.68
CA TRP A 373 -17.94 -9.83 18.17
C TRP A 373 -18.86 -10.95 17.66
N VAL A 374 -20.19 -10.77 17.75
CA VAL A 374 -21.18 -11.71 17.22
C VAL A 374 -21.04 -11.86 15.71
N PHE A 375 -20.83 -10.75 14.98
CA PHE A 375 -20.54 -10.80 13.55
C PHE A 375 -19.30 -11.65 13.26
N CYS A 376 -18.21 -11.45 13.99
CA CYS A 376 -16.97 -12.21 13.80
C CYS A 376 -17.16 -13.69 14.17
N TYR A 377 -17.87 -13.97 15.25
CA TYR A 377 -18.21 -15.33 15.66
C TYR A 377 -19.05 -16.04 14.58
N VAL A 378 -20.14 -15.44 14.12
CA VAL A 378 -21.00 -16.04 13.10
C VAL A 378 -20.24 -16.22 11.79
N LEU A 379 -19.58 -15.19 11.29
CA LEU A 379 -18.90 -15.26 10.01
C LEU A 379 -17.70 -16.22 10.05
N PHE A 380 -16.76 -16.01 10.98
CA PHE A 380 -15.50 -16.74 10.94
C PHE A 380 -15.57 -18.09 11.64
N HIS A 381 -16.27 -18.21 12.76
CA HIS A 381 -16.35 -19.47 13.48
C HIS A 381 -17.46 -20.39 12.94
N GLN A 382 -18.65 -19.86 12.68
CA GLN A 382 -19.81 -20.70 12.29
C GLN A 382 -19.93 -20.91 10.77
N VAL A 383 -19.68 -19.89 9.95
CA VAL A 383 -19.85 -19.99 8.49
C VAL A 383 -18.55 -20.44 7.81
N LEU A 384 -17.42 -19.84 8.17
CA LEU A 384 -16.13 -20.13 7.54
C LEU A 384 -15.31 -21.21 8.26
N PHE A 385 -15.77 -21.68 9.43
CA PHE A 385 -15.10 -22.72 10.25
C PHE A 385 -13.60 -22.48 10.45
N VAL A 386 -13.22 -21.22 10.70
CA VAL A 386 -11.82 -20.83 10.89
C VAL A 386 -11.32 -21.41 12.23
N PRO A 387 -10.24 -22.21 12.22
CA PRO A 387 -9.59 -22.67 13.44
C PRO A 387 -8.87 -21.51 14.11
N TRP A 388 -9.24 -21.20 15.35
CA TRP A 388 -8.65 -20.10 16.11
C TRP A 388 -7.22 -20.42 16.57
N PRO A 389 -6.36 -19.40 16.71
CA PRO A 389 -4.97 -19.64 17.09
C PRO A 389 -4.90 -20.09 18.55
N GLN A 390 -3.94 -20.99 18.82
CA GLN A 390 -3.71 -21.49 20.17
C GLN A 390 -3.31 -20.39 21.13
N SER A 391 -3.94 -20.38 22.29
CA SER A 391 -3.75 -19.46 23.38
C SER A 391 -3.29 -20.16 24.66
N LEU A 392 -2.62 -19.43 25.53
CA LEU A 392 -2.16 -19.94 26.83
C LEU A 392 -3.30 -20.46 27.71
N ILE A 393 -4.46 -19.79 27.70
CA ILE A 393 -5.64 -20.27 28.43
C ILE A 393 -6.13 -21.59 27.84
N GLY A 394 -6.12 -21.74 26.52
CA GLY A 394 -6.43 -23.01 25.88
C GLY A 394 -5.46 -24.13 26.30
N ASP A 395 -4.18 -23.82 26.49
CA ASP A 395 -3.17 -24.80 26.91
C ASP A 395 -3.36 -25.22 28.36
N TRP A 396 -3.66 -24.26 29.23
CA TRP A 396 -3.90 -24.52 30.65
C TRP A 396 -5.22 -25.23 30.91
N PHE A 397 -6.22 -25.01 30.05
CA PHE A 397 -7.54 -25.63 30.16
C PHE A 397 -7.91 -26.36 28.86
N PRO A 398 -7.36 -27.57 28.61
CA PRO A 398 -7.63 -28.33 27.39
C PRO A 398 -9.12 -28.62 27.13
N VAL A 399 -9.96 -28.61 28.18
CA VAL A 399 -11.43 -28.75 28.08
C VAL A 399 -12.05 -27.65 27.22
N LEU A 400 -11.46 -26.46 27.17
CA LEU A 400 -11.91 -25.36 26.32
C LEU A 400 -11.68 -25.65 24.82
N ARG A 401 -10.79 -26.60 24.50
CA ARG A 401 -10.47 -27.01 23.12
C ARG A 401 -11.22 -28.24 22.65
N THR A 402 -11.73 -29.05 23.58
CA THR A 402 -12.35 -30.35 23.24
C THR A 402 -13.75 -30.22 22.63
N ASN A 403 -14.46 -29.12 22.86
CA ASN A 403 -15.78 -28.87 22.30
C ASN A 403 -15.70 -27.97 21.08
N ILE A 404 -15.91 -28.52 19.88
CA ILE A 404 -15.85 -27.80 18.59
C ILE A 404 -16.69 -26.49 18.57
N PRO A 405 -17.92 -26.43 19.12
CA PRO A 405 -18.72 -25.20 19.13
C PRO A 405 -18.17 -24.09 20.05
N THR A 406 -17.25 -24.43 20.97
CA THR A 406 -16.67 -23.51 21.95
C THR A 406 -15.15 -23.43 21.84
N ASN A 407 -14.55 -24.07 20.84
CA ASN A 407 -13.11 -24.06 20.65
C ASN A 407 -12.69 -22.71 20.06
N LEU A 408 -12.51 -21.75 20.95
CA LEU A 408 -12.10 -20.38 20.67
C LEU A 408 -10.62 -20.13 21.05
N PHE A 409 -9.88 -21.18 21.43
CA PHE A 409 -8.68 -21.10 22.27
C PHE A 409 -7.49 -21.94 21.83
#